data_AF-A0A2D8HFJ7-F1
#
_entry.id   AF-A0A2D8HFJ7-F1
#
_cell.length_a   1.000
_cell.length_b   1.000
_cell.length_c   1.000
_cell.angle_alpha   90.00
_cell.angle_beta   90.00
_cell.angle_gamma   90.00
#
_symmetry.space_group_name_H-M   'P 1'
#
loop_
_entity.id
_entity.type
_entity.pdbx_description
1 polymer ?
#
loop_
_entity_poly.entity_id
_entity_poly.type
_entity_poly.pdbx_seq_one_letter_code
_entity_poly.pdbx_strand_id
1 'polypeptide(L)'
;MKKNSFFRNALLASLFMMPSFAAHADEIDVAGVALGMSVEEAEEAIADYNSELKLNYTQYYMNYTDGVKKLRTEDYVRMITTAPHRVDQFIVTFAAPPDEPKVLAAERIQRIKDAPIDRAVYLEALTDKYGDPSLMATDPKSNFMFVQWYLGEDKVNCKPAPLQPGPRVKVDVTLQRSIVKEIRNDDGSMKLPGAESIEDCAIVLEYRLEGDPVVKASGGVLDVAAAAKNEINVMSWMEELSRKAREDLAKKSGAAKPKI
;
A
#
# COMPACT_ATOMS: atom_id res chain seq x y z
N MET A 1 -60.49 40.23 -29.79
CA MET A 1 -59.88 38.94 -30.18
C MET A 1 -58.47 38.88 -29.61
N LYS A 2 -58.17 37.82 -28.83
CA LYS A 2 -56.89 37.06 -28.69
C LYS A 2 -55.55 37.81 -28.85
N LYS A 3 -54.47 37.65 -28.07
CA LYS A 3 -54.05 36.87 -26.89
C LYS A 3 -52.52 37.16 -26.76
N ASN A 4 -51.93 36.94 -25.57
CA ASN A 4 -50.51 36.60 -25.32
C ASN A 4 -49.46 37.74 -25.35
N SER A 5 -48.36 37.69 -24.60
CA SER A 5 -47.99 36.93 -23.40
C SER A 5 -46.72 37.54 -22.82
N PHE A 6 -46.65 37.59 -21.49
CA PHE A 6 -45.43 37.78 -20.71
C PHE A 6 -44.32 36.80 -21.15
N PHE A 7 -43.10 37.29 -21.32
CA PHE A 7 -41.89 36.45 -21.26
C PHE A 7 -41.04 36.92 -20.07
N ARG A 8 -41.12 36.15 -18.98
CA ARG A 8 -40.16 36.17 -17.87
C ARG A 8 -39.02 35.23 -18.25
N ASN A 9 -37.80 35.74 -18.36
CA ASN A 9 -36.60 34.92 -18.43
C ASN A 9 -36.31 34.35 -17.03
N ALA A 10 -36.47 33.03 -16.89
CA ALA A 10 -35.97 32.28 -15.74
C ALA A 10 -34.64 31.63 -16.15
N LEU A 11 -33.53 32.11 -15.57
CA LEU A 11 -32.25 31.44 -15.62
C LEU A 11 -32.32 30.20 -14.71
N LEU A 12 -32.38 29.01 -15.31
CA LEU A 12 -32.13 27.75 -14.61
C LEU A 12 -30.61 27.57 -14.50
N ALA A 13 -30.08 27.76 -13.29
CA ALA A 13 -28.75 27.29 -12.94
C ALA A 13 -28.83 25.77 -12.70
N SER A 14 -28.42 24.99 -13.69
CA SER A 14 -28.23 23.55 -13.53
C SER A 14 -26.99 23.31 -12.66
N LEU A 15 -27.22 23.01 -11.39
CA LEU A 15 -26.20 22.45 -10.50
C LEU A 15 -25.89 21.04 -11.00
N PHE A 16 -24.79 20.87 -11.75
CA PHE A 16 -24.19 19.56 -11.95
C PHE A 16 -23.56 19.13 -10.62
N MET A 17 -24.27 18.34 -9.83
CA MET A 17 -23.64 17.51 -8.81
C MET A 17 -22.83 16.45 -9.55
N MET A 18 -21.53 16.65 -9.67
CA MET A 18 -20.63 15.55 -10.01
C MET A 18 -20.62 14.59 -8.81
N PRO A 19 -20.86 13.28 -9.00
CA PRO A 19 -20.64 12.32 -7.94
C PRO A 19 -19.16 12.32 -7.62
N SER A 20 -18.82 12.74 -6.40
CA SER A 20 -17.50 12.56 -5.84
C SER A 20 -17.36 11.07 -5.52
N PHE A 21 -16.76 10.31 -6.43
CA PHE A 21 -16.41 8.92 -6.15
C PHE A 21 -15.20 8.93 -5.21
N ALA A 22 -15.49 8.98 -3.90
CA ALA A 22 -14.51 8.60 -2.90
C ALA A 22 -14.43 7.07 -2.94
N ALA A 23 -13.44 6.54 -3.66
CA ALA A 23 -13.19 5.11 -3.68
C ALA A 23 -12.83 4.64 -2.25
N HIS A 24 -13.53 3.64 -1.75
CA HIS A 24 -13.20 3.03 -0.45
C HIS A 24 -11.92 2.20 -0.56
N ALA A 25 -11.21 1.98 0.56
CA ALA A 25 -9.96 1.20 0.59
C ALA A 25 -10.11 -0.20 -0.05
N ASP A 26 -11.29 -0.80 0.09
CA ASP A 26 -11.65 -2.12 -0.45
C ASP A 26 -11.83 -2.12 -1.99
N GLU A 27 -11.92 -0.94 -2.61
CA GLU A 27 -12.06 -0.78 -4.08
C GLU A 27 -10.72 -0.55 -4.77
N ILE A 28 -9.63 -0.33 -4.02
CA ILE A 28 -8.31 -0.05 -4.59
C ILE A 28 -7.54 -1.36 -4.74
N ASP A 29 -7.50 -1.86 -5.97
CA ASP A 29 -6.75 -3.06 -6.34
C ASP A 29 -5.65 -2.80 -7.37
N VAL A 30 -4.66 -3.68 -7.40
CA VAL A 30 -3.78 -3.84 -8.55
C VAL A 30 -4.04 -5.19 -9.20
N ALA A 31 -4.82 -5.17 -10.28
CA ALA A 31 -5.17 -6.34 -11.08
C ALA A 31 -5.88 -7.44 -10.28
N GLY A 32 -6.91 -7.03 -9.52
CA GLY A 32 -7.73 -7.89 -8.68
C GLY A 32 -7.24 -8.01 -7.25
N VAL A 33 -5.94 -7.78 -6.99
CA VAL A 33 -5.39 -7.85 -5.62
C VAL A 33 -5.66 -6.54 -4.88
N ALA A 34 -6.63 -6.57 -3.97
CA ALA A 34 -7.03 -5.42 -3.15
C ALA A 34 -6.35 -5.43 -1.77
N LEU A 35 -6.27 -4.24 -1.16
CA LEU A 35 -5.89 -4.10 0.24
C LEU A 35 -6.90 -4.84 1.14
N GLY A 36 -6.47 -5.33 2.30
CA GLY A 36 -7.35 -5.99 3.27
C GLY A 36 -7.76 -7.45 2.93
N MET A 37 -7.44 -7.96 1.73
CA MET A 37 -7.62 -9.37 1.37
C MET A 37 -6.85 -10.29 2.31
N SER A 38 -7.39 -11.47 2.63
CA SER A 38 -6.64 -12.56 3.28
C SER A 38 -5.61 -13.15 2.33
N VAL A 39 -4.81 -14.09 2.84
CA VAL A 39 -3.87 -14.85 2.01
C VAL A 39 -4.62 -15.59 0.90
N GLU A 40 -5.70 -16.28 1.24
CA GLU A 40 -6.52 -17.07 0.32
C GLU A 40 -7.22 -16.19 -0.72
N GLU A 41 -7.79 -15.05 -0.31
CA GLU A 41 -8.43 -14.09 -1.22
C GLU A 41 -7.41 -13.51 -2.23
N ALA A 42 -6.18 -13.23 -1.78
CA ALA A 42 -5.12 -12.76 -2.66
C ALA A 42 -4.63 -13.85 -3.63
N GLU A 43 -4.58 -15.12 -3.20
CA GLU A 43 -4.26 -16.25 -4.07
C GLU A 43 -5.29 -16.41 -5.18
N GLU A 44 -6.59 -16.36 -4.82
CA GLU A 44 -7.71 -16.44 -5.75
C GLU A 44 -7.67 -15.27 -6.75
N ALA A 45 -7.46 -14.04 -6.28
CA ALA A 45 -7.32 -12.87 -7.15
C ALA A 45 -6.18 -12.99 -8.17
N ILE A 46 -5.02 -13.54 -7.77
CA ILE A 46 -3.90 -13.78 -8.69
C ILE A 46 -4.24 -14.88 -9.69
N ALA A 47 -4.90 -15.95 -9.26
CA ALA A 47 -5.32 -17.05 -10.11
C ALA A 47 -6.38 -16.62 -11.15
N ASP A 48 -7.34 -15.80 -10.74
CA ASP A 48 -8.36 -15.19 -11.61
C ASP A 48 -7.75 -14.26 -12.64
N TYR A 49 -6.71 -13.51 -12.25
CA TYR A 49 -5.95 -12.69 -13.17
C TYR A 49 -5.18 -13.55 -14.20
N ASN A 50 -4.43 -14.55 -13.73
CA ASN A 50 -3.72 -15.50 -14.60
C ASN A 50 -3.35 -16.78 -13.83
N SER A 51 -4.09 -17.86 -14.11
CA SER A 51 -3.93 -19.16 -13.46
C SER A 51 -2.60 -19.88 -13.77
N GLU A 52 -1.83 -19.42 -14.77
CA GLU A 52 -0.51 -19.99 -15.09
C GLU A 52 0.61 -19.45 -14.18
N LEU A 53 0.34 -18.40 -13.40
CA LEU A 53 1.32 -17.80 -12.51
C LEU A 53 1.62 -18.72 -11.33
N LYS A 54 2.90 -19.06 -11.17
CA LYS A 54 3.36 -19.86 -10.04
C LYS A 54 3.57 -18.99 -8.81
N LEU A 55 2.76 -19.22 -7.78
CA LEU A 55 2.89 -18.57 -6.49
C LEU A 55 4.10 -19.10 -5.72
N ASN A 56 4.85 -18.20 -5.09
CA ASN A 56 5.93 -18.50 -4.16
C ASN A 56 5.66 -17.78 -2.85
N TYR A 57 5.77 -18.52 -1.76
CA TYR A 57 5.47 -18.04 -0.42
C TYR A 57 6.75 -17.71 0.32
N THR A 58 6.84 -16.48 0.82
CA THR A 58 7.86 -16.11 1.79
C THR A 58 7.30 -16.31 3.19
N GLN A 59 7.64 -17.43 3.79
CA GLN A 59 7.41 -17.68 5.20
C GLN A 59 8.43 -16.90 6.05
N TYR A 60 8.00 -16.34 7.17
CA TYR A 60 8.86 -15.61 8.08
C TYR A 60 8.54 -15.94 9.54
N TYR A 61 9.49 -15.67 10.43
CA TYR A 61 9.31 -15.75 11.88
C TYR A 61 10.15 -14.65 12.53
N MET A 62 9.76 -14.25 13.73
CA MET A 62 10.48 -13.26 14.51
C MET A 62 11.21 -13.92 15.68
N ASN A 63 12.34 -13.34 16.08
CA ASN A 63 13.14 -13.83 17.19
C ASN A 63 12.98 -12.92 18.40
N TYR A 64 12.88 -13.52 19.58
CA TYR A 64 12.84 -12.81 20.86
C TYR A 64 13.71 -13.54 21.89
N THR A 65 13.80 -13.03 23.12
CA THR A 65 14.65 -13.63 24.15
C THR A 65 14.00 -13.63 25.53
N ASP A 66 14.29 -14.66 26.31
CA ASP A 66 14.00 -14.71 27.75
C ASP A 66 15.17 -14.15 28.60
N GLY A 67 16.15 -13.49 27.99
CA GLY A 67 17.38 -12.99 28.63
C GLY A 67 18.52 -13.99 28.70
N VAL A 68 18.29 -15.27 28.36
CA VAL A 68 19.31 -16.33 28.36
C VAL A 68 19.34 -17.06 27.01
N LYS A 69 18.17 -17.48 26.52
CA LYS A 69 17.96 -18.20 25.27
C LYS A 69 17.31 -17.29 24.24
N LYS A 70 17.59 -17.62 22.99
CA LYS A 70 16.88 -17.07 21.83
C LYS A 70 15.68 -17.96 21.54
N LEU A 71 14.52 -17.34 21.42
CA LEU A 71 13.23 -17.95 21.12
C LEU A 71 12.73 -17.42 19.78
N ARG A 72 11.76 -18.11 19.19
CA ARG A 72 11.14 -17.70 17.92
C ARG A 72 9.63 -17.82 17.97
N THR A 73 8.94 -16.96 17.23
CA THR A 73 7.49 -17.04 17.01
C THR A 73 7.17 -18.24 16.10
N GLU A 74 5.88 -18.52 15.93
CA GLU A 74 5.41 -19.38 14.85
C GLU A 74 5.72 -18.74 13.48
N ASP A 75 5.80 -19.60 12.46
CA ASP A 75 6.02 -19.18 11.08
C ASP A 75 4.70 -18.58 10.53
N TYR A 76 4.79 -17.53 9.72
CA TYR A 76 3.65 -16.88 9.07
C TYR A 76 3.99 -16.47 7.63
N VAL A 77 2.96 -16.34 6.79
CA VAL A 77 3.11 -15.85 5.41
C VAL A 77 3.35 -14.35 5.46
N ARG A 78 4.56 -13.91 5.12
CA ARG A 78 4.90 -12.48 5.00
C ARG A 78 4.53 -11.93 3.64
N MET A 79 4.72 -12.74 2.58
CA MET A 79 4.61 -12.25 1.21
C MET A 79 4.33 -13.39 0.24
N ILE A 80 3.47 -13.12 -0.75
CA ILE A 80 3.34 -13.93 -1.97
C ILE A 80 4.08 -13.21 -3.09
N THR A 81 4.84 -13.96 -3.88
CA THR A 81 5.43 -13.47 -5.12
C THR A 81 5.18 -14.45 -6.24
N THR A 82 4.95 -13.96 -7.45
CA THR A 82 4.99 -14.83 -8.62
C THR A 82 6.39 -14.85 -9.19
N ALA A 83 6.84 -16.02 -9.65
CA ALA A 83 8.09 -16.09 -10.40
C ALA A 83 7.98 -15.14 -11.60
N PRO A 84 9.06 -14.44 -12.00
CA PRO A 84 9.01 -13.53 -13.13
C PRO A 84 8.59 -14.32 -14.38
N HIS A 85 7.31 -14.23 -14.73
CA HIS A 85 6.80 -14.79 -15.96
C HIS A 85 7.25 -13.89 -17.11
N ARG A 86 7.12 -14.35 -18.35
CA ARG A 86 7.48 -13.52 -19.51
C ARG A 86 6.62 -12.24 -19.59
N VAL A 87 5.50 -12.20 -18.88
CA VAL A 87 4.42 -11.22 -19.03
C VAL A 87 4.10 -10.47 -17.75
N ASP A 88 3.87 -11.14 -16.61
CA ASP A 88 3.49 -10.47 -15.35
C ASP A 88 4.24 -11.03 -14.14
N GLN A 89 4.44 -10.17 -13.14
CA GLN A 89 4.93 -10.51 -11.81
C GLN A 89 4.07 -9.80 -10.76
N PHE A 90 3.74 -10.51 -9.68
CA PHE A 90 3.08 -9.98 -8.49
C PHE A 90 3.99 -10.04 -7.28
N ILE A 91 3.85 -9.05 -6.40
CA ILE A 91 4.43 -9.00 -5.05
C ILE A 91 3.32 -8.54 -4.12
N VAL A 92 2.91 -9.37 -3.17
CA VAL A 92 1.83 -9.09 -2.23
C VAL A 92 2.34 -9.28 -0.81
N THR A 93 2.31 -8.24 0.00
CA THR A 93 2.81 -8.24 1.38
C THR A 93 1.67 -8.19 2.37
N PHE A 94 1.74 -9.07 3.38
CA PHE A 94 0.71 -9.23 4.40
C PHE A 94 1.15 -8.63 5.73
N ALA A 95 0.17 -8.28 6.55
CA ALA A 95 0.39 -7.89 7.93
C ALA A 95 1.04 -9.03 8.72
N ALA A 96 2.01 -8.68 9.57
CA ALA A 96 2.66 -9.63 10.45
C ALA A 96 1.87 -9.81 11.75
N PRO A 97 2.02 -10.96 12.45
CA PRO A 97 1.48 -11.13 13.79
C PRO A 97 1.93 -10.00 14.74
N PRO A 98 1.06 -9.52 15.65
CA PRO A 98 -0.15 -10.20 16.14
C PRO A 98 -1.42 -9.97 15.32
N ASP A 99 -1.37 -9.13 14.29
CA ASP A 99 -2.54 -8.86 13.45
C ASP A 99 -2.83 -10.05 12.51
N GLU A 100 -4.06 -10.14 12.02
CA GLU A 100 -4.42 -11.12 10.99
C GLU A 100 -3.67 -10.85 9.68
N PRO A 101 -3.26 -11.88 8.92
CA PRO A 101 -2.46 -11.73 7.70
C PRO A 101 -3.30 -11.18 6.54
N LYS A 102 -3.55 -9.87 6.56
CA LYS A 102 -4.27 -9.14 5.52
C LYS A 102 -3.30 -8.36 4.63
N VAL A 103 -3.64 -8.18 3.35
CA VAL A 103 -2.82 -7.44 2.38
C VAL A 103 -2.64 -5.99 2.85
N LEU A 104 -1.39 -5.58 3.05
CA LEU A 104 -1.00 -4.20 3.35
C LEU A 104 -0.48 -3.47 2.11
N ALA A 105 0.11 -4.23 1.19
CA ALA A 105 0.68 -3.69 -0.04
C ALA A 105 0.68 -4.74 -1.14
N ALA A 106 0.49 -4.29 -2.38
CA ALA A 106 0.58 -5.14 -3.56
C ALA A 106 1.24 -4.40 -4.71
N GLU A 107 2.03 -5.11 -5.53
CA GLU A 107 2.57 -4.62 -6.78
C GLU A 107 2.33 -5.64 -7.89
N ARG A 108 1.99 -5.13 -9.07
CA ARG A 108 2.07 -5.85 -10.33
C ARG A 108 3.07 -5.20 -11.26
N ILE A 109 3.96 -6.00 -11.82
CA ILE A 109 4.89 -5.61 -12.87
C ILE A 109 4.47 -6.32 -14.15
N GLN A 110 3.95 -5.56 -15.09
CA GLN A 110 3.54 -6.00 -16.42
C GLN A 110 4.64 -5.69 -17.45
N ARG A 111 5.00 -6.67 -18.28
CA ARG A 111 5.88 -6.53 -19.44
C ARG A 111 5.05 -6.67 -20.70
N ILE A 112 5.00 -5.61 -21.50
CA ILE A 112 4.17 -5.49 -22.69
C ILE A 112 5.10 -5.62 -23.91
N LYS A 113 5.29 -6.85 -24.39
CA LYS A 113 6.25 -7.13 -25.48
C LYS A 113 5.61 -7.19 -26.86
N ASP A 114 4.42 -7.78 -26.95
CA ASP A 114 3.84 -8.17 -28.25
C ASP A 114 2.82 -7.15 -28.79
N ALA A 115 2.29 -6.27 -27.93
CA ALA A 115 1.33 -5.24 -28.28
C ALA A 115 1.53 -3.98 -27.41
N PRO A 116 2.56 -3.16 -27.69
CA PRO A 116 2.87 -2.01 -26.85
C PRO A 116 1.74 -0.98 -26.94
N ILE A 117 1.36 -0.43 -25.78
CA ILE A 117 0.21 0.48 -25.63
C ILE A 117 0.74 1.91 -25.61
N ASP A 118 0.14 2.83 -26.38
CA ASP A 118 0.49 4.25 -26.31
C ASP A 118 0.35 4.75 -24.87
N ARG A 119 1.31 5.55 -24.39
CA ARG A 119 1.33 5.97 -23.00
C ARG A 119 0.12 6.83 -22.62
N ALA A 120 -0.41 7.63 -23.54
CA ALA A 120 -1.61 8.41 -23.28
C ALA A 120 -2.84 7.51 -23.09
N VAL A 121 -2.96 6.46 -23.91
CA VAL A 121 -4.03 5.46 -23.80
C VAL A 121 -3.93 4.69 -22.48
N TYR A 122 -2.72 4.31 -22.06
CA TYR A 122 -2.53 3.65 -20.77
C TYR A 122 -2.90 4.57 -19.60
N LEU A 123 -2.50 5.85 -19.66
CA LEU A 123 -2.84 6.85 -18.65
C LEU A 123 -4.36 7.10 -18.58
N GLU A 124 -5.04 7.17 -19.72
CA GLU A 124 -6.51 7.31 -19.78
C GLU A 124 -7.18 6.15 -19.06
N ALA A 125 -6.78 4.90 -19.35
CA ALA A 125 -7.32 3.72 -18.67
C ALA A 125 -7.08 3.72 -17.14
N LEU A 126 -5.93 4.26 -16.68
CA LEU A 126 -5.68 4.42 -15.25
C LEU A 126 -6.56 5.52 -14.64
N THR A 127 -6.78 6.61 -15.36
CA THR A 127 -7.61 7.74 -14.92
C THR A 127 -9.08 7.33 -14.85
N ASP A 128 -9.56 6.55 -15.82
CA ASP A 128 -10.91 5.98 -15.80
C ASP A 128 -11.13 5.06 -14.60
N LYS A 129 -10.09 4.30 -14.19
CA LYS A 129 -10.18 3.37 -13.06
C LYS A 129 -10.07 4.05 -11.70
N TYR A 130 -9.11 4.97 -11.54
CA TYR A 130 -8.73 5.50 -10.22
C TYR A 130 -9.04 7.00 -10.05
N GLY A 131 -9.61 7.65 -11.06
CA GLY A 131 -9.82 9.10 -11.10
C GLY A 131 -8.56 9.88 -11.43
N ASP A 132 -8.63 11.20 -11.27
CA ASP A 132 -7.50 12.10 -11.57
C ASP A 132 -6.31 11.85 -10.63
N PRO A 133 -5.07 11.77 -11.16
CA PRO A 133 -3.90 11.55 -10.33
C PRO A 133 -3.56 12.78 -9.51
N SER A 134 -3.21 12.56 -8.24
CA SER A 134 -2.70 13.60 -7.34
C SER A 134 -1.33 14.13 -7.78
N LEU A 135 -0.54 13.29 -8.44
CA LEU A 135 0.76 13.67 -8.97
C LEU A 135 1.08 12.93 -10.27
N MET A 136 1.60 13.67 -11.24
CA MET A 136 2.15 13.12 -12.47
C MET A 136 3.50 13.76 -12.76
N ALA A 137 4.48 12.93 -13.12
CA ALA A 137 5.82 13.40 -13.47
C ALA A 137 6.43 12.55 -14.58
N THR A 138 6.92 13.20 -15.62
CA THR A 138 7.72 12.57 -16.67
C THR A 138 9.15 13.05 -16.53
N ASP A 139 10.12 12.13 -16.48
CA ASP A 139 11.53 12.51 -16.58
C ASP A 139 11.95 12.49 -18.06
N PRO A 140 12.30 13.64 -18.65
CA PRO A 140 12.71 13.73 -20.05
C PRO A 140 13.94 12.86 -20.38
N LYS A 141 14.76 12.52 -19.38
CA LYS A 141 16.00 11.75 -19.58
C LYS A 141 15.82 10.25 -19.52
N SER A 142 14.77 9.75 -18.87
CA SER A 142 14.68 8.33 -18.51
C SER A 142 13.46 7.60 -19.09
N ASN A 143 12.75 8.25 -20.04
CA ASN A 143 11.66 7.69 -20.85
C ASN A 143 10.65 6.84 -20.05
N PHE A 144 10.31 7.30 -18.85
CA PHE A 144 9.21 6.77 -18.08
C PHE A 144 8.36 7.91 -17.51
N MET A 145 7.12 7.57 -17.20
CA MET A 145 6.16 8.44 -16.51
C MET A 145 5.82 7.82 -15.16
N PHE A 146 5.77 8.65 -14.13
CA PHE A 146 5.24 8.33 -12.81
C PHE A 146 3.88 8.99 -12.65
N VAL A 147 2.95 8.23 -12.11
CA VAL A 147 1.59 8.66 -11.81
C VAL A 147 1.25 8.17 -10.41
N GLN A 148 0.74 9.04 -9.55
CA GLN A 148 0.41 8.71 -8.17
C GLN A 148 -0.96 9.26 -7.77
N TRP A 149 -1.64 8.49 -6.94
CA TRP A 149 -2.88 8.86 -6.26
C TRP A 149 -2.68 8.76 -4.75
N TYR A 150 -3.21 9.76 -4.05
CA TYR A 150 -3.36 9.75 -2.59
C TYR A 150 -4.85 9.59 -2.31
N LEU A 151 -5.20 8.39 -1.84
CA LEU A 151 -6.59 7.93 -1.76
C LEU A 151 -7.07 7.92 -0.30
N GLY A 152 -8.35 8.25 -0.13
CA GLY A 152 -9.02 8.40 1.16
C GLY A 152 -9.52 9.82 1.39
N GLU A 153 -10.76 9.94 1.87
CA GLU A 153 -11.38 11.23 2.18
C GLU A 153 -10.60 11.95 3.29
N ASP A 154 -10.29 13.22 3.05
CA ASP A 154 -9.49 14.09 3.93
C ASP A 154 -8.13 13.51 4.36
N LYS A 155 -7.59 12.53 3.61
CA LYS A 155 -6.29 11.94 3.88
C LYS A 155 -5.17 12.71 3.19
N VAL A 156 -4.00 12.72 3.82
CA VAL A 156 -2.81 13.39 3.30
C VAL A 156 -1.73 12.38 2.90
N ASN A 157 -0.91 12.74 1.92
CA ASN A 157 0.28 11.96 1.62
C ASN A 157 1.27 12.06 2.79
N CYS A 158 1.45 10.96 3.53
CA CYS A 158 2.44 10.85 4.61
C CYS A 158 3.84 10.43 4.15
N LYS A 159 4.00 10.03 2.89
CA LYS A 159 5.30 9.64 2.33
C LYS A 159 5.90 10.81 1.57
N PRO A 160 7.08 11.31 1.96
CA PRO A 160 7.72 12.39 1.21
C PRO A 160 8.05 11.88 -0.19
N ALA A 161 7.30 12.31 -1.21
CA ALA A 161 7.79 12.23 -2.58
C ALA A 161 8.98 13.17 -2.64
N PRO A 162 10.20 12.74 -3.01
CA PRO A 162 11.28 13.69 -3.15
C PRO A 162 10.88 14.68 -4.24
N LEU A 163 10.67 15.92 -3.81
CA LEU A 163 10.72 17.09 -4.67
C LEU A 163 12.11 17.06 -5.34
N GLN A 164 12.12 17.30 -6.65
CA GLN A 164 13.27 17.10 -7.53
C GLN A 164 14.60 17.71 -7.04
N PRO A 165 15.76 17.26 -7.59
CA PRO A 165 15.94 16.20 -8.58
C PRO A 165 16.59 14.95 -7.97
N GLY A 166 15.86 13.84 -8.01
CA GLY A 166 16.35 12.52 -7.64
C GLY A 166 15.34 11.45 -8.02
N PRO A 167 15.75 10.17 -8.15
CA PRO A 167 14.81 9.09 -8.42
C PRO A 167 13.76 9.07 -7.30
N ARG A 168 12.51 9.34 -7.68
CA ARG A 168 11.39 9.30 -6.73
C ARG A 168 11.29 7.90 -6.13
N VAL A 169 11.11 7.85 -4.82
CA VAL A 169 11.07 6.59 -4.08
C VAL A 169 9.79 5.88 -4.48
N LYS A 170 9.95 4.86 -5.31
CA LYS A 170 8.92 3.85 -5.62
C LYS A 170 8.23 3.43 -4.32
N VAL A 171 6.92 3.22 -4.35
CA VAL A 171 6.21 2.60 -3.22
C VAL A 171 6.91 1.28 -2.85
N ASP A 172 7.50 1.21 -1.66
CA ASP A 172 8.11 -0.02 -1.15
C ASP A 172 7.02 -0.99 -0.70
N VAL A 173 6.51 -1.77 -1.65
CA VAL A 173 5.51 -2.80 -1.37
C VAL A 173 6.08 -3.98 -0.59
N THR A 174 7.41 -4.10 -0.47
CA THR A 174 8.05 -5.21 0.26
C THR A 174 8.12 -4.96 1.76
N LEU A 175 7.85 -3.72 2.20
CA LEU A 175 7.91 -3.26 3.58
C LEU A 175 9.18 -3.76 4.29
N GLN A 176 10.31 -3.69 3.59
CA GLN A 176 11.62 -4.05 4.17
C GLN A 176 12.15 -2.90 5.02
N ARG A 177 11.74 -1.67 4.69
CA ARG A 177 12.03 -0.47 5.48
C ARG A 177 10.91 -0.24 6.48
N SER A 178 11.28 0.32 7.63
CA SER A 178 10.33 0.75 8.66
C SER A 178 9.48 1.89 8.11
N ILE A 179 8.19 1.64 7.94
CA ILE A 179 7.24 2.66 7.49
C ILE A 179 7.03 3.70 8.59
N VAL A 180 7.07 3.29 9.87
CA VAL A 180 7.01 4.20 11.02
C VAL A 180 8.16 5.21 10.95
N LYS A 181 9.39 4.74 10.71
CA LYS A 181 10.55 5.64 10.54
C LYS A 181 10.49 6.47 9.27
N GLU A 182 9.74 6.05 8.26
CA GLU A 182 9.53 6.86 7.05
C GLU A 182 8.58 8.03 7.30
N ILE A 183 7.54 7.86 8.13
CA ILE A 183 6.46 8.85 8.31
C ILE A 183 6.48 9.60 9.65
N ARG A 184 7.18 9.11 10.67
CA ARG A 184 7.32 9.76 11.99
C ARG A 184 8.77 10.13 12.32
N ASN A 185 8.93 11.23 13.06
CA ASN A 185 10.17 11.63 13.71
C ASN A 185 10.45 10.73 14.93
N ASP A 186 11.67 10.80 15.45
CA ASP A 186 12.09 10.01 16.63
C ASP A 186 11.31 10.36 17.91
N ASP A 187 10.72 11.55 17.97
CA ASP A 187 9.84 12.00 19.07
C ASP A 187 8.39 11.52 18.93
N GLY A 188 8.08 10.76 17.86
CA GLY A 188 6.75 10.23 17.56
C GLY A 188 5.84 11.16 16.77
N SER A 189 6.24 12.42 16.53
CA SER A 189 5.46 13.35 15.70
C SER A 189 5.49 12.96 14.21
N MET A 190 4.46 13.32 13.46
CA MET A 190 4.42 13.09 12.01
C MET A 190 5.43 14.01 11.30
N LYS A 191 6.12 13.48 10.28
CA LYS A 191 7.14 14.23 9.51
C LYS A 191 6.57 15.27 8.58
N LEU A 192 5.40 15.01 7.99
CA LEU A 192 4.82 15.89 6.98
C LEU A 192 3.76 16.80 7.62
N PRO A 193 3.78 18.11 7.30
CA PRO A 193 2.75 19.02 7.75
C PRO A 193 1.41 18.61 7.13
N GLY A 194 0.38 18.41 7.96
CA GLY A 194 -0.96 18.01 7.53
C GLY A 194 -1.42 16.64 8.03
N ALA A 195 -0.51 15.82 8.59
CA ALA A 195 -0.89 14.62 9.35
C ALA A 195 -0.64 14.88 10.85
N GLU A 196 -1.63 14.63 11.69
CA GLU A 196 -1.49 14.66 13.16
C GLU A 196 -1.19 13.26 13.71
N SER A 197 -1.64 12.24 12.98
CA SER A 197 -1.59 10.83 13.36
C SER A 197 -1.30 9.93 12.13
N ILE A 198 -1.13 8.63 12.34
CA ILE A 198 -0.92 7.70 11.21
C ILE A 198 -2.21 7.44 10.44
N GLU A 199 -3.35 7.64 11.10
CA GLU A 199 -4.67 7.49 10.54
C GLU A 199 -4.97 8.56 9.48
N ASP A 200 -4.26 9.69 9.51
CA ASP A 200 -4.39 10.76 8.51
C ASP A 200 -3.71 10.41 7.18
N CYS A 201 -2.94 9.32 7.16
CA CYS A 201 -2.19 8.92 5.97
C CYS A 201 -3.08 8.30 4.91
N ALA A 202 -2.98 8.84 3.70
CA ALA A 202 -3.63 8.31 2.52
C ALA A 202 -3.07 6.95 2.12
N ILE A 203 -3.91 6.12 1.49
CA ILE A 203 -3.45 5.01 0.67
C ILE A 203 -2.67 5.60 -0.51
N VAL A 204 -1.53 5.01 -0.82
CA VAL A 204 -0.69 5.46 -1.94
C VAL A 204 -0.78 4.42 -3.06
N LEU A 205 -1.31 4.83 -4.19
CA LEU A 205 -1.25 4.09 -5.45
C LEU A 205 -0.25 4.77 -6.38
N GLU A 206 0.67 4.00 -6.96
CA GLU A 206 1.67 4.48 -7.90
C GLU A 206 1.69 3.60 -9.15
N TYR A 207 1.74 4.23 -10.32
CA TYR A 207 2.10 3.59 -11.57
C TYR A 207 3.39 4.19 -12.13
N ARG A 208 4.30 3.31 -12.57
CA ARG A 208 5.45 3.64 -13.39
C ARG A 208 5.28 3.04 -14.77
N LEU A 209 5.16 3.90 -15.78
CA LEU A 209 5.01 3.54 -17.18
C LEU A 209 6.34 3.75 -17.90
N GLU A 210 7.02 2.67 -18.29
CA GLU A 210 8.30 2.72 -19.01
C GLU A 210 8.08 2.58 -20.52
N GLY A 211 8.64 3.51 -21.29
CA GLY A 211 8.52 3.58 -22.74
C GLY A 211 7.37 4.46 -23.23
N ASP A 212 7.45 4.80 -24.51
CA ASP A 212 6.34 5.32 -25.30
C ASP A 212 6.50 4.83 -26.75
N PRO A 213 5.76 3.80 -27.17
CA PRO A 213 4.68 3.12 -26.42
C PRO A 213 5.20 2.33 -25.21
N VAL A 214 4.33 2.12 -24.22
CA VAL A 214 4.64 1.47 -22.94
C VAL A 214 5.03 0.01 -23.17
N VAL A 215 6.24 -0.34 -22.73
CA VAL A 215 6.80 -1.70 -22.79
C VAL A 215 6.83 -2.39 -21.44
N LYS A 216 6.70 -1.61 -20.36
CA LYS A 216 6.59 -2.12 -19.00
C LYS A 216 5.78 -1.14 -18.15
N ALA A 217 4.80 -1.67 -17.43
CA ALA A 217 4.04 -0.92 -16.43
C ALA A 217 4.25 -1.58 -15.07
N SER A 218 4.50 -0.80 -14.03
CA SER A 218 4.56 -1.29 -12.64
C SER A 218 3.56 -0.50 -11.82
N GLY A 219 2.52 -1.16 -11.32
CA GLY A 219 1.50 -0.57 -10.44
C GLY A 219 1.69 -1.09 -9.02
N GLY A 220 1.78 -0.22 -8.03
CA GLY A 220 1.94 -0.56 -6.62
C GLY A 220 0.96 0.20 -5.74
N VAL A 221 0.31 -0.49 -4.82
CA VAL A 221 -0.59 0.07 -3.81
C VAL A 221 -0.06 -0.24 -2.41
N LEU A 222 -0.20 0.72 -1.48
CA LEU A 222 0.18 0.60 -0.08
C LEU A 222 -0.82 1.32 0.81
N ASP A 223 -1.35 0.62 1.80
CA ASP A 223 -2.02 1.23 2.95
C ASP A 223 -0.97 1.68 3.98
N VAL A 224 -0.65 2.98 3.95
CA VAL A 224 0.40 3.55 4.81
C VAL A 224 0.00 3.48 6.29
N ALA A 225 -1.27 3.73 6.59
CA ALA A 225 -1.79 3.73 7.96
C ALA A 225 -1.80 2.32 8.53
N ALA A 226 -2.34 1.35 7.80
CA ALA A 226 -2.38 -0.05 8.23
C ALA A 226 -0.98 -0.65 8.36
N ALA A 227 -0.07 -0.34 7.43
CA ALA A 227 1.32 -0.79 7.52
C ALA A 227 2.04 -0.22 8.76
N ALA A 228 1.85 1.07 9.05
CA ALA A 228 2.45 1.70 10.23
C ALA A 228 1.85 1.15 11.53
N LYS A 229 0.55 0.94 11.57
CA LYS A 229 -0.14 0.33 12.71
C LYS A 229 0.36 -1.10 12.95
N ASN A 230 0.49 -1.90 11.90
CA ASN A 230 1.02 -3.26 12.01
C ASN A 230 2.45 -3.26 12.56
N GLU A 231 3.33 -2.39 12.06
CA GLU A 231 4.69 -2.27 12.58
C GLU A 231 4.72 -1.93 14.07
N ILE A 232 3.90 -0.97 14.52
CA ILE A 232 3.77 -0.59 15.94
C ILE A 232 3.27 -1.77 16.78
N ASN A 233 2.24 -2.49 16.30
CA ASN A 233 1.69 -3.66 16.97
C ASN A 233 2.72 -4.78 17.10
N VAL A 234 3.47 -5.07 16.04
CA VAL A 234 4.57 -6.03 16.03
C VAL A 234 5.61 -5.67 17.09
N MET A 235 6.05 -4.41 17.14
CA MET A 235 7.03 -3.96 18.11
C MET A 235 6.55 -4.18 19.56
N SER A 236 5.33 -3.73 19.87
CA SER A 236 4.74 -3.89 21.20
C SER A 236 4.58 -5.37 21.58
N TRP A 237 4.12 -6.20 20.64
CA TRP A 237 3.96 -7.63 20.85
C TRP A 237 5.28 -8.35 21.10
N MET A 238 6.35 -7.99 20.40
CA MET A 238 7.68 -8.58 20.58
C MET A 238 8.31 -8.24 21.94
N GLU A 239 8.10 -7.01 22.43
CA GLU A 239 8.49 -6.61 23.79
C GLU A 239 7.74 -7.43 24.84
N GLU A 240 6.43 -7.60 24.64
CA GLU A 240 5.55 -8.36 25.51
C GLU A 240 5.92 -9.85 25.56
N LEU A 241 6.23 -10.47 24.42
CA LEU A 241 6.75 -11.85 24.35
C LEU A 241 8.05 -12.01 25.14
N SER A 242 8.98 -11.07 24.97
CA SER A 242 10.26 -11.08 25.68
C SER A 242 10.08 -10.90 27.20
N ARG A 243 9.14 -10.04 27.62
CA ARG A 243 8.80 -9.85 29.03
C ARG A 243 8.20 -11.11 29.64
N LYS A 244 7.18 -11.70 29.01
CA LYS A 244 6.53 -12.95 29.47
C LYS A 244 7.54 -14.09 29.59
N ALA A 245 8.42 -14.24 28.59
CA ALA A 245 9.43 -15.30 28.61
C ALA A 245 10.42 -15.16 29.77
N ARG A 246 10.86 -13.92 30.09
CA ARG A 246 11.68 -13.62 31.27
C ARG A 246 10.97 -13.97 32.58
N GLU A 247 9.70 -13.59 32.71
CA GLU A 247 8.90 -13.88 33.90
C GLU A 247 8.71 -15.38 34.11
N ASP A 248 8.47 -16.13 33.04
CA ASP A 248 8.31 -17.58 33.11
C ASP A 248 9.63 -18.28 33.44
N LEU A 249 10.76 -17.77 32.93
CA LEU A 249 12.08 -18.25 33.32
C LEU A 249 12.34 -18.01 34.81
N ALA A 250 12.01 -16.82 35.33
CA ALA A 250 12.18 -16.48 36.75
C ALA A 250 11.32 -17.36 37.68
N LYS A 251 10.08 -17.67 37.27
CA LYS A 251 9.20 -18.60 37.99
C LYS A 251 9.78 -20.01 38.01
N LYS A 252 10.31 -20.50 36.88
CA LYS A 252 10.88 -21.84 36.74
C LYS A 252 12.22 -22.02 37.45
N SER A 253 13.05 -20.97 37.50
CA SER A 253 14.36 -21.01 38.16
C SER A 253 14.27 -20.90 39.70
N GLY A 254 13.07 -20.68 40.25
CA GLY A 254 12.86 -20.55 41.69
C GLY A 254 13.63 -19.38 42.30
N ALA A 255 13.94 -18.35 41.50
CA ALA A 255 14.79 -17.24 41.92
C ALA A 255 14.18 -16.55 43.16
N ALA A 256 14.77 -16.84 44.32
CA ALA A 256 14.51 -16.13 45.55
C ALA A 256 14.70 -14.63 45.28
N LYS A 257 13.71 -13.81 45.66
CA LYS A 257 13.85 -12.36 45.66
C LYS A 257 15.19 -12.02 46.35
N PRO A 258 15.99 -11.07 45.81
CA PRO A 258 17.13 -10.57 46.56
C PRO A 258 16.62 -10.11 47.92
N LYS A 259 17.22 -10.62 49.00
CA LYS A 259 17.02 -10.01 50.32
C LYS A 259 17.72 -8.66 50.27
N ILE A 260 16.94 -7.59 50.17
CA ILE A 260 17.37 -6.23 50.51
C ILE A 260 17.09 -6.05 52.00
#